data_AF-A0A9P1F1U2-F1
#
_entry.id   AF-A0A9P1F1U2-F1
#
_cell.length_a   1.000
_cell.length_b   1.000
_cell.length_c   1.000
_cell.angle_alpha   90.00
_cell.angle_beta   90.00
_cell.angle_gamma   90.00
#
_symmetry.space_group_name_H-M   'P 1'
#
loop_
_entity.id
_entity.type
_entity.pdbx_description
1 polymer ?
#
loop_
_entity_poly.entity_id
_entity_poly.type
_entity_poly.pdbx_seq_one_letter_code
_entity_poly.pdbx_strand_id
1 'polypeptide(L)'
;MTTIGEYEGLGMTMHNPLFAESFKNFPFFISNAYGPDITESFEEVQKRLLEFYLKDLDESDTAAVDKRLVEFIGDSLFNIGALATAKSCVKNGNNTYLASFDYFNTETEDPLTEKLPFKAATHGSDFKYITGEGLISKFTPTEEELKVMNMMGDFVTNFVKYGNPNGKSESGAQVWEKYNLDKPNRYFKIDYPKSEMRDNYQNGRMDVYEQINRQSNKYQEIVPSKNNFESDTICDDLCLPTSIVGCPVKSNTLPNDDGSVTCSDDVNRLQDHRMLPKASGRRGLCCRTAVRDRVEADYNPTCAAARSVVKIDTINNAVLIGKNCTSNFCPTDANCKKGNYFSFCCGKD
;
A
#
# COMPACT_ATOMS: atom_id res chain seq x y z
N MET A 1 12.06 -7.20 3.64
CA MET A 1 11.56 -6.84 4.98
C MET A 1 10.11 -6.40 4.80
N THR A 2 9.20 -6.92 5.60
CA THR A 2 7.76 -6.62 5.53
C THR A 2 7.30 -6.19 6.92
N THR A 3 6.70 -5.01 7.01
CA THR A 3 6.10 -4.44 8.22
C THR A 3 4.62 -4.18 7.93
N ILE A 4 3.80 -4.38 8.94
CA ILE A 4 2.36 -4.06 8.95
C ILE A 4 2.01 -3.41 10.29
N GLY A 5 0.96 -2.60 10.38
CA GLY A 5 0.45 -2.08 11.65
C GLY A 5 -0.28 -3.16 12.47
N GLU A 6 -0.33 -2.99 13.79
CA GLU A 6 -1.04 -3.90 14.70
C GLU A 6 -2.51 -4.10 14.28
N TYR A 7 -3.23 -3.00 14.05
CA TYR A 7 -4.62 -2.97 13.57
C TYR A 7 -4.74 -2.20 12.25
N GLU A 8 -4.27 -2.79 11.15
CA GLU A 8 -4.34 -2.21 9.79
C GLU A 8 -5.74 -1.67 9.42
N GLY A 9 -6.82 -2.34 9.83
CA GLY A 9 -8.19 -1.92 9.51
C GLY A 9 -8.69 -0.71 10.31
N LEU A 10 -8.00 -0.29 11.37
CA LEU A 10 -8.54 0.67 12.35
C LEU A 10 -8.76 2.06 11.72
N GLY A 11 -7.80 2.53 10.94
CA GLY A 11 -7.89 3.80 10.22
C GLY A 11 -8.96 3.81 9.13
N MET A 12 -9.38 2.63 8.65
CA MET A 12 -10.44 2.48 7.65
C MET A 12 -11.84 2.68 8.23
N THR A 13 -11.97 2.70 9.57
CA THR A 13 -13.22 3.03 10.24
C THR A 13 -13.55 4.53 10.12
N MET A 14 -12.53 5.37 9.98
CA MET A 14 -12.69 6.82 9.94
C MET A 14 -13.55 7.25 8.75
N HIS A 15 -14.63 7.97 9.04
CA HIS A 15 -15.57 8.51 8.04
C HIS A 15 -16.29 7.44 7.18
N ASN A 16 -16.30 6.17 7.59
CA ASN A 16 -17.05 5.14 6.92
C ASN A 16 -18.40 4.91 7.65
N PRO A 17 -19.53 5.31 7.06
CA PRO A 17 -20.83 5.21 7.72
C PRO A 17 -21.27 3.77 7.98
N LEU A 18 -20.67 2.77 7.31
CA LEU A 18 -20.98 1.37 7.53
C LEU A 18 -20.49 0.85 8.89
N PHE A 19 -19.58 1.57 9.56
CA PHE A 19 -19.16 1.25 10.93
C PHE A 19 -20.13 1.77 12.00
N ALA A 20 -21.15 2.58 11.64
CA ALA A 20 -22.17 3.00 12.60
C ALA A 20 -23.07 1.84 13.06
N GLU A 21 -23.19 0.79 12.22
CA GLU A 21 -23.93 -0.44 12.51
C GLU A 21 -23.05 -1.67 12.18
N SER A 22 -21.83 -1.74 12.76
CA SER A 22 -20.80 -2.73 12.40
C SER A 22 -21.29 -4.18 12.44
N PHE A 23 -22.11 -4.58 13.41
CA PHE A 23 -22.62 -5.95 13.49
C PHE A 23 -23.49 -6.31 12.28
N LYS A 24 -24.47 -5.46 11.99
CA LYS A 24 -25.39 -5.62 10.86
C LYS A 24 -24.69 -5.55 9.50
N ASN A 25 -23.62 -4.75 9.40
CA ASN A 25 -22.86 -4.57 8.16
C ASN A 25 -21.70 -5.58 8.01
N PHE A 26 -21.37 -6.38 9.02
CA PHE A 26 -20.29 -7.37 8.95
C PHE A 26 -20.40 -8.34 7.75
N PRO A 27 -21.60 -8.92 7.45
CA PRO A 27 -21.77 -9.77 6.28
C PRO A 27 -21.49 -9.05 4.96
N PHE A 28 -21.79 -7.75 4.88
CA PHE A 28 -21.48 -6.94 3.70
C PHE A 28 -19.97 -6.85 3.47
N PHE A 29 -19.17 -6.55 4.51
CA PHE A 29 -17.71 -6.50 4.39
C PHE A 29 -17.10 -7.84 3.97
N ILE A 30 -17.58 -8.94 4.55
CA ILE A 30 -17.14 -10.30 4.18
C ILE A 30 -17.48 -10.61 2.73
N SER A 31 -18.73 -10.35 2.32
CA SER A 31 -19.17 -10.64 0.95
C SER A 31 -18.41 -9.82 -0.10
N ASN A 32 -18.04 -8.57 0.21
CA ASN A 32 -17.25 -7.73 -0.66
C ASN A 32 -15.79 -8.19 -0.78
N ALA A 33 -15.20 -8.71 0.30
CA ALA A 33 -13.82 -9.22 0.28
C ALA A 33 -13.67 -10.63 -0.31
N TYR A 34 -14.77 -11.41 -0.30
CA TYR A 34 -14.85 -12.81 -0.73
C TYR A 34 -16.12 -13.06 -1.57
N GLY A 35 -16.23 -12.37 -2.70
CA GLY A 35 -17.31 -12.57 -3.67
C GLY A 35 -17.09 -13.78 -4.60
N PRO A 36 -18.07 -14.08 -5.47
CA PRO A 36 -17.95 -15.14 -6.49
C PRO A 36 -16.82 -14.90 -7.50
N ASP A 37 -16.35 -13.66 -7.63
CA ASP A 37 -15.19 -13.26 -8.43
C ASP A 37 -13.84 -13.61 -7.75
N ILE A 38 -13.84 -13.90 -6.45
CA ILE A 38 -12.63 -14.14 -5.64
C ILE A 38 -12.39 -15.63 -5.38
N THR A 39 -13.44 -16.40 -5.11
CA THR A 39 -13.36 -17.84 -4.83
C THR A 39 -14.64 -18.56 -5.25
N GLU A 40 -14.49 -19.73 -5.87
CA GLU A 40 -15.63 -20.53 -6.34
C GLU A 40 -16.52 -21.03 -5.19
N SER A 41 -15.95 -21.20 -3.99
CA SER A 41 -16.65 -21.63 -2.77
C SER A 41 -17.05 -20.45 -1.88
N PHE A 42 -17.38 -19.30 -2.47
CA PHE A 42 -17.60 -18.04 -1.75
C PHE A 42 -18.65 -18.16 -0.63
N GLU A 43 -19.75 -18.87 -0.82
CA GLU A 43 -20.79 -19.03 0.21
C GLU A 43 -20.25 -19.73 1.48
N GLU A 44 -19.48 -20.80 1.31
CA GLU A 44 -18.86 -21.53 2.42
C GLU A 44 -17.79 -20.67 3.12
N VAL A 45 -16.97 -19.97 2.33
CA VAL A 45 -15.93 -19.07 2.84
C VAL A 45 -16.53 -17.92 3.65
N GLN A 46 -17.58 -17.28 3.13
CA GLN A 46 -18.27 -16.18 3.79
C GLN A 46 -18.90 -16.66 5.12
N LYS A 47 -19.58 -17.80 5.11
CA LYS A 47 -20.17 -18.40 6.33
C LYS A 47 -19.09 -18.69 7.38
N ARG A 48 -17.99 -19.31 6.96
CA ARG A 48 -16.88 -19.67 7.85
C ARG A 48 -16.23 -18.43 8.47
N LEU A 49 -16.03 -17.37 7.70
CA LEU A 49 -15.46 -16.11 8.20
C LEU A 49 -16.42 -15.42 9.17
N LEU A 50 -17.72 -15.41 8.86
CA LEU A 50 -18.74 -14.87 9.78
C LEU A 50 -18.73 -15.62 11.10
N GLU A 51 -18.77 -16.95 11.06
CA GLU A 51 -18.70 -17.80 12.26
C GLU A 51 -17.41 -17.58 13.04
N PHE A 52 -16.26 -17.42 12.37
CA PHE A 52 -14.98 -17.21 13.04
C PHE A 52 -14.89 -15.85 13.77
N TYR A 53 -15.28 -14.77 13.09
CA TYR A 53 -15.13 -13.41 13.64
C TYR A 53 -16.22 -13.02 14.62
N LEU A 54 -17.45 -13.50 14.43
CA LEU A 54 -18.59 -13.20 15.29
C LEU A 54 -18.79 -14.22 16.41
N LYS A 55 -17.95 -15.26 16.48
CA LYS A 55 -18.02 -16.27 17.53
C LYS A 55 -17.97 -15.61 18.91
N ASP A 56 -18.90 -16.01 19.77
CA ASP A 56 -18.96 -15.60 21.17
C ASP A 56 -19.10 -14.06 21.37
N LEU A 57 -19.53 -13.33 20.35
CA LEU A 57 -19.85 -11.90 20.46
C LEU A 57 -21.31 -11.66 20.83
N ASP A 58 -21.53 -10.70 21.72
CA ASP A 58 -22.82 -10.06 21.91
C ASP A 58 -22.98 -8.93 20.89
N GLU A 59 -24.06 -8.94 20.12
CA GLU A 59 -24.40 -7.87 19.16
C GLU A 59 -24.47 -6.48 19.82
N SER A 60 -24.84 -6.42 21.10
CA SER A 60 -24.92 -5.18 21.86
C SER A 60 -23.56 -4.65 22.35
N ASP A 61 -22.51 -5.48 22.34
CA ASP A 61 -21.14 -5.05 22.64
C ASP A 61 -20.48 -4.45 21.40
N THR A 62 -20.87 -3.21 21.10
CA THR A 62 -20.41 -2.49 19.90
C THR A 62 -18.89 -2.37 19.84
N ALA A 63 -18.20 -2.21 20.98
CA ALA A 63 -16.75 -2.11 21.03
C ALA A 63 -16.07 -3.43 20.63
N ALA A 64 -16.56 -4.56 21.12
CA ALA A 64 -16.04 -5.87 20.73
C ALA A 64 -16.31 -6.17 19.25
N VAL A 65 -17.49 -5.83 18.75
CA VAL A 65 -17.86 -6.00 17.34
C VAL A 65 -17.00 -5.12 16.42
N ASP A 66 -16.83 -3.84 16.76
CA ASP A 66 -16.00 -2.90 16.00
C ASP A 66 -14.56 -3.40 15.91
N LYS A 67 -14.01 -3.88 17.04
CA LYS A 67 -12.68 -4.48 17.07
C LYS A 67 -12.58 -5.69 16.12
N ARG A 68 -13.56 -6.59 16.13
CA ARG A 68 -13.58 -7.76 15.24
C ARG A 68 -13.70 -7.38 13.77
N LEU A 69 -14.47 -6.35 13.45
CA LEU A 69 -14.58 -5.86 12.09
C LEU A 69 -13.28 -5.19 11.62
N VAL A 70 -12.62 -4.42 12.49
CA VAL A 70 -11.29 -3.86 12.26
C VAL A 70 -10.26 -4.97 12.00
N GLU A 71 -10.26 -6.03 12.82
CA GLU A 71 -9.41 -7.20 12.63
C GLU A 71 -9.69 -7.86 11.27
N PHE A 72 -10.96 -8.11 10.91
CA PHE A 72 -11.33 -8.70 9.62
C PHE A 72 -10.84 -7.87 8.42
N ILE A 73 -11.02 -6.55 8.47
CA ILE A 73 -10.60 -5.65 7.39
C ILE A 73 -9.07 -5.63 7.27
N GLY A 74 -8.36 -5.52 8.40
CA GLY A 74 -6.90 -5.61 8.43
C GLY A 74 -6.39 -6.95 7.89
N ASP A 75 -7.04 -8.04 8.30
CA ASP A 75 -6.65 -9.38 7.94
C ASP A 75 -6.88 -9.68 6.45
N SER A 76 -8.04 -9.26 5.91
CA SER A 76 -8.44 -9.53 4.52
C SER A 76 -7.76 -8.64 3.47
N LEU A 77 -7.30 -7.44 3.85
CA LEU A 77 -6.64 -6.50 2.95
C LEU A 77 -5.12 -6.50 3.07
N PHE A 78 -4.57 -6.71 4.27
CA PHE A 78 -3.14 -6.49 4.54
C PHE A 78 -2.46 -7.73 5.10
N ASN A 79 -2.92 -8.26 6.24
CA ASN A 79 -2.12 -9.20 7.03
C ASN A 79 -1.90 -10.53 6.31
N ILE A 80 -2.94 -11.07 5.65
CA ILE A 80 -2.81 -12.34 4.91
C ILE A 80 -1.90 -12.18 3.69
N GLY A 81 -1.96 -11.04 3.01
CA GLY A 81 -1.10 -10.72 1.86
C GLY A 81 0.36 -10.57 2.27
N ALA A 82 0.62 -9.88 3.39
CA ALA A 82 1.94 -9.75 3.97
C ALA A 82 2.54 -11.11 4.35
N LEU A 83 1.76 -11.97 5.02
CA LEU A 83 2.19 -13.31 5.39
C LEU A 83 2.45 -14.19 4.16
N ALA A 84 1.55 -14.16 3.16
CA ALA A 84 1.72 -14.91 1.91
C ALA A 84 2.99 -14.48 1.16
N THR A 85 3.25 -13.17 1.10
CA THR A 85 4.46 -12.61 0.51
C THR A 85 5.70 -13.10 1.25
N ALA A 86 5.72 -13.03 2.59
CA ALA A 86 6.85 -13.50 3.39
C ALA A 86 7.15 -14.99 3.16
N LYS A 87 6.10 -15.83 3.14
CA LYS A 87 6.24 -17.27 2.84
C LYS A 87 6.81 -17.51 1.45
N SER A 88 6.31 -16.80 0.44
CA SER A 88 6.77 -16.95 -0.93
C SER A 88 8.22 -16.47 -1.10
N CYS A 89 8.62 -15.35 -0.48
CA CYS A 89 10.01 -14.90 -0.46
C CYS A 89 10.95 -16.02 0.02
N VAL A 90 10.64 -16.66 1.16
CA VAL A 90 11.45 -17.73 1.74
C VAL A 90 11.47 -18.98 0.86
N LYS A 91 10.31 -19.40 0.32
CA LYS A 91 10.23 -20.52 -0.64
C LYS A 91 11.15 -20.32 -1.85
N ASN A 92 11.34 -19.06 -2.26
CA ASN A 92 12.21 -18.68 -3.37
C ASN A 92 13.65 -18.34 -2.95
N GLY A 93 14.07 -18.71 -1.73
CA GLY A 93 15.45 -18.56 -1.27
C GLY A 93 15.85 -17.17 -0.78
N ASN A 94 14.89 -16.26 -0.58
CA ASN A 94 15.18 -14.90 -0.12
C ASN A 94 15.28 -14.83 1.42
N ASN A 95 16.26 -14.06 1.91
CA ASN A 95 16.30 -13.64 3.31
C ASN A 95 15.10 -12.74 3.60
N THR A 96 14.21 -13.19 4.48
CA THR A 96 12.92 -12.54 4.74
C THR A 96 12.79 -12.18 6.21
N TYR A 97 12.14 -11.05 6.48
CA TYR A 97 11.90 -10.53 7.84
C TYR A 97 10.46 -10.02 7.88
N LEU A 98 9.68 -10.53 8.82
CA LEU A 98 8.27 -10.18 9.03
C LEU A 98 8.13 -9.49 10.39
N ALA A 99 7.40 -8.37 10.43
CA ALA A 99 7.12 -7.63 11.64
C ALA A 99 5.71 -7.04 11.68
N SER A 100 5.26 -6.77 12.90
CA SER A 100 4.11 -5.94 13.22
C SER A 100 4.59 -4.70 13.97
N PHE A 101 4.12 -3.53 13.57
CA PHE A 101 4.36 -2.25 14.21
C PHE A 101 3.21 -1.96 15.18
N ASP A 102 3.53 -2.00 16.47
CA ASP A 102 2.55 -2.00 17.56
C ASP A 102 2.73 -0.76 18.46
N TYR A 103 3.71 0.09 18.19
CA TYR A 103 3.90 1.31 18.95
C TYR A 103 2.77 2.31 18.69
N PHE A 104 2.14 2.79 19.76
CA PHE A 104 1.18 3.88 19.75
C PHE A 104 1.57 4.94 20.78
N ASN A 105 1.81 6.17 20.32
CA ASN A 105 2.11 7.30 21.20
C ASN A 105 0.85 7.72 21.96
N THR A 106 0.88 7.64 23.29
CA THR A 106 -0.22 8.05 24.18
C THR A 106 -0.12 9.49 24.69
N GLU A 107 1.01 10.17 24.50
CA GLU A 107 1.28 11.51 25.04
C GLU A 107 0.80 12.63 24.13
N THR A 108 0.77 12.42 22.82
CA THR A 108 0.33 13.42 21.86
C THR A 108 -1.15 13.28 21.55
N GLU A 109 -1.92 14.30 21.86
CA GLU A 109 -3.32 14.40 21.43
C GLU A 109 -3.36 14.67 19.92
N ASP A 110 -3.86 13.69 19.15
CA ASP A 110 -4.18 13.86 17.74
C ASP A 110 -5.71 13.78 17.56
N PRO A 111 -6.38 14.86 17.11
CA PRO A 111 -7.82 14.87 16.87
C PRO A 111 -8.34 13.76 15.95
N LEU A 112 -7.47 13.18 15.11
CA LEU A 112 -7.82 12.03 14.28
C LEU A 112 -7.87 10.74 15.09
N THR A 113 -6.96 10.56 16.05
CA THR A 113 -6.92 9.38 16.93
C THR A 113 -8.09 9.34 17.89
N GLU A 114 -8.65 10.49 18.28
CA GLU A 114 -9.86 10.57 19.12
C GLU A 114 -11.12 10.05 18.43
N LYS A 115 -11.13 10.03 17.09
CA LYS A 115 -12.25 9.53 16.29
C LYS A 115 -12.19 8.01 16.07
N LEU A 116 -11.12 7.36 16.48
CA LEU A 116 -10.97 5.92 16.35
C LEU A 116 -11.75 5.21 17.47
N PRO A 117 -12.32 4.02 17.20
CA PRO A 117 -13.06 3.25 18.21
C PRO A 117 -12.18 2.80 19.38
N PHE A 118 -10.86 2.69 19.17
CA PHE A 118 -9.87 2.47 20.21
C PHE A 118 -8.49 2.98 19.76
N LYS A 119 -7.59 3.16 20.72
CA LYS A 119 -6.23 3.68 20.49
C LYS A 119 -5.25 2.53 20.27
N ALA A 120 -4.69 2.42 19.07
CA ALA A 120 -3.66 1.45 18.72
C ALA A 120 -2.93 1.86 17.43
N ALA A 121 -1.82 1.19 17.11
CA ALA A 121 -1.15 1.36 15.83
C ALA A 121 -2.05 0.87 14.68
N THR A 122 -2.16 1.67 13.62
CA THR A 122 -3.01 1.40 12.45
C THR A 122 -2.24 1.59 11.14
N HIS A 123 -2.87 1.31 10.00
CA HIS A 123 -2.34 1.56 8.67
C HIS A 123 -1.63 2.90 8.54
N GLY A 124 -0.37 2.84 8.12
CA GLY A 124 0.50 4.00 7.91
C GLY A 124 1.07 4.66 9.18
N SER A 125 0.84 4.09 10.38
CA SER A 125 1.37 4.68 11.64
C SER A 125 2.89 4.63 11.73
N ASP A 126 3.52 3.63 11.11
CA ASP A 126 4.97 3.45 11.06
C ASP A 126 5.67 4.47 10.14
N PHE A 127 4.97 4.97 9.12
CA PHE A 127 5.50 5.84 8.08
C PHE A 127 6.22 7.09 8.62
N LYS A 128 5.62 7.77 9.61
CA LYS A 128 6.19 9.00 10.19
C LYS A 128 7.48 8.74 10.96
N TYR A 129 7.63 7.54 11.52
CA TYR A 129 8.85 7.15 12.23
C TYR A 129 9.99 6.75 11.27
N ILE A 130 9.66 6.39 10.02
CA ILE A 130 10.64 6.09 8.98
C ILE A 130 11.10 7.37 8.25
N THR A 131 10.16 8.27 7.95
CA THR A 131 10.40 9.41 7.05
C THR A 131 10.59 10.73 7.77
N GLY A 132 10.17 10.84 9.03
CA GLY A 132 10.12 12.10 9.77
C GLY A 132 8.98 13.04 9.34
N GLU A 133 8.03 12.56 8.53
CA GLU A 133 6.88 13.35 8.05
C GLU A 133 5.56 12.59 8.28
N GLY A 134 4.50 13.32 8.63
CA GLY A 134 3.19 12.72 8.87
C GLY A 134 2.39 12.52 7.57
N LEU A 135 1.57 11.48 7.52
CA LEU A 135 0.79 11.16 6.31
C LEU A 135 -0.39 12.13 6.09
N ILE A 136 -1.04 12.56 7.18
CA ILE A 136 -2.26 13.39 7.15
C ILE A 136 -2.01 14.77 7.76
N SER A 137 -1.35 14.80 8.92
CA SER A 137 -1.03 16.00 9.68
C SER A 137 0.49 16.15 9.82
N LYS A 138 0.94 17.38 10.08
CA LYS A 138 2.35 17.66 10.35
C LYS A 138 2.82 16.85 11.56
N PHE A 139 3.90 16.10 11.41
CA PHE A 139 4.50 15.37 12.51
C PHE A 139 5.44 16.25 13.33
N THR A 140 5.20 16.33 14.65
CA THR A 140 6.04 17.05 15.61
C THR A 140 6.37 16.08 16.76
N PRO A 141 7.48 15.34 16.68
CA PRO A 141 7.74 14.22 17.57
C PRO A 141 8.04 14.65 19.01
N THR A 142 7.58 13.85 19.97
CA THR A 142 8.07 13.90 21.37
C THR A 142 9.48 13.33 21.50
N GLU A 143 10.11 13.47 22.68
CA GLU A 143 11.41 12.85 22.95
C GLU A 143 11.37 11.32 22.84
N GLU A 144 10.26 10.69 23.21
CA GLU A 144 10.07 9.25 23.05
C GLU A 144 9.93 8.89 21.57
N GLU A 145 9.12 9.63 20.82
CA GLU A 145 8.94 9.40 19.39
C GLU A 145 10.24 9.58 18.60
N LEU A 146 11.13 10.50 19.01
CA LEU A 146 12.47 10.60 18.44
C LEU A 146 13.31 9.33 18.66
N LYS A 147 13.12 8.61 19.78
CA LYS A 147 13.76 7.31 20.02
C LYS A 147 13.16 6.23 19.13
N VAL A 148 11.85 6.24 18.93
CA VAL A 148 11.16 5.34 17.99
C VAL A 148 11.62 5.62 16.55
N MET A 149 11.76 6.89 16.16
CA MET A 149 12.32 7.29 14.86
C MET A 149 13.74 6.74 14.65
N ASN A 150 14.61 6.88 15.65
CA ASN A 150 15.97 6.33 15.56
C ASN A 150 15.95 4.80 15.42
N MET A 151 15.12 4.11 16.21
CA MET A 151 14.96 2.66 16.11
C MET A 151 14.46 2.21 14.72
N MET A 152 13.42 2.86 14.19
CA MET A 152 12.88 2.54 12.87
C MET A 152 13.87 2.88 11.75
N GLY A 153 14.57 4.02 11.86
CA GLY A 153 15.64 4.42 10.96
C GLY A 153 16.78 3.40 10.93
N ASP A 154 17.17 2.86 12.09
CA ASP A 154 18.20 1.82 12.17
C ASP A 154 17.75 0.54 11.46
N PHE A 155 16.53 0.02 11.72
CA PHE A 155 16.04 -1.18 11.04
C PHE A 155 16.01 -1.02 9.51
N VAL A 156 15.45 0.08 9.02
CA VAL A 156 15.33 0.34 7.58
C VAL A 156 16.70 0.53 6.95
N THR A 157 17.55 1.40 7.51
CA THR A 157 18.86 1.70 6.91
C THR A 157 19.82 0.50 6.97
N ASN A 158 19.75 -0.31 8.03
CA ASN A 158 20.49 -1.56 8.12
C ASN A 158 20.04 -2.56 7.06
N PHE A 159 18.72 -2.74 6.90
CA PHE A 159 18.21 -3.62 5.85
C PHE A 159 18.64 -3.17 4.46
N VAL A 160 18.59 -1.86 4.17
CA VAL A 160 19.05 -1.30 2.88
C VAL A 160 20.55 -1.53 2.65
N LYS A 161 21.38 -1.31 3.68
CA LYS A 161 22.85 -1.43 3.55
C LYS A 161 23.34 -2.88 3.51
N TYR A 162 22.67 -3.78 4.21
CA TYR A 162 23.21 -5.12 4.52
C TYR A 162 22.26 -6.28 4.21
N GLY A 163 21.02 -6.02 3.77
CA GLY A 163 19.99 -7.05 3.62
C GLY A 163 19.55 -7.69 4.95
N ASN A 164 19.86 -7.05 6.08
CA ASN A 164 19.56 -7.52 7.44
C ASN A 164 19.21 -6.31 8.32
N PRO A 165 18.00 -6.26 8.93
CA PRO A 165 17.59 -5.13 9.79
C PRO A 165 18.46 -5.00 11.05
N ASN A 166 19.20 -6.04 11.43
CA ASN A 166 20.12 -6.02 12.58
C ASN A 166 21.50 -5.39 12.26
N GLY A 167 21.76 -5.00 11.01
CA GLY A 167 23.05 -4.40 10.62
C GLY A 167 24.10 -5.42 10.16
N LYS A 168 25.39 -5.07 10.29
CA LYS A 168 26.50 -5.99 10.00
C LYS A 168 26.56 -7.11 11.05
N SER A 169 26.57 -8.35 10.57
CA SER A 169 26.49 -9.60 11.33
C SER A 169 27.68 -9.92 12.26
N GLU A 170 28.62 -9.01 12.52
CA GLU A 170 29.93 -9.40 13.08
C GLU A 170 30.02 -9.43 14.61
N SER A 171 29.07 -8.87 15.36
CA SER A 171 29.11 -8.91 16.84
C SER A 171 27.81 -8.59 17.59
N GLY A 172 26.73 -8.23 16.89
CA GLY A 172 25.45 -7.85 17.51
C GLY A 172 24.46 -9.01 17.65
N ALA A 173 23.67 -9.00 18.74
CA ALA A 173 22.53 -9.90 18.90
C ALA A 173 21.53 -9.71 17.74
N GLN A 174 21.17 -10.79 17.06
CA GLN A 174 20.15 -10.79 16.01
C GLN A 174 18.77 -10.75 16.68
N VAL A 175 18.33 -9.56 17.10
CA VAL A 175 17.05 -9.39 17.81
C VAL A 175 15.85 -9.62 16.89
N TRP A 176 15.97 -9.25 15.60
CA TRP A 176 14.99 -9.55 14.58
C TRP A 176 15.43 -10.76 13.77
N GLU A 177 14.88 -11.92 14.12
CA GLU A 177 15.20 -13.18 13.44
C GLU A 177 14.65 -13.23 12.01
N LYS A 178 15.32 -14.00 11.15
CA LYS A 178 14.81 -14.28 9.79
C LYS A 178 13.51 -15.08 9.89
N TYR A 179 12.52 -14.66 9.10
CA TYR A 179 11.31 -15.42 8.85
C TYR A 179 11.66 -16.76 8.19
N ASN A 180 11.01 -17.83 8.63
CA ASN A 180 11.18 -19.17 8.09
C ASN A 180 9.87 -19.96 8.14
N LEU A 181 9.80 -21.03 7.35
CA LEU A 181 8.57 -21.82 7.18
C LEU A 181 8.32 -22.81 8.33
N ASP A 182 9.32 -23.10 9.16
CA ASP A 182 9.16 -24.01 10.32
C ASP A 182 8.36 -23.36 11.44
N LYS A 183 8.42 -22.02 11.55
CA LYS A 183 7.64 -21.21 12.48
C LYS A 183 6.86 -20.13 11.72
N PRO A 184 5.81 -20.50 10.95
CA PRO A 184 5.18 -19.61 9.98
C PRO A 184 4.45 -18.42 10.60
N ASN A 185 4.10 -18.50 11.89
CA ASN A 185 3.44 -17.43 12.65
C ASN A 185 4.41 -16.66 13.57
N ARG A 186 5.73 -16.85 13.42
CA ARG A 186 6.75 -16.11 14.17
C ARG A 186 7.07 -14.79 13.46
N TYR A 187 7.08 -13.70 14.22
CA TYR A 187 7.27 -12.35 13.72
C TYR A 187 7.98 -11.47 14.75
N PHE A 188 8.50 -10.33 14.32
CA PHE A 188 9.07 -9.34 15.23
C PHE A 188 8.04 -8.28 15.58
N LYS A 189 7.71 -8.15 16.86
CA LYS A 189 6.88 -7.06 17.38
C LYS A 189 7.75 -5.83 17.52
N ILE A 190 7.54 -4.83 16.67
CA ILE A 190 8.16 -3.52 16.76
C ILE A 190 7.31 -2.68 17.71
N ASP A 191 7.88 -2.41 18.88
CA ASP A 191 7.24 -1.64 19.94
C ASP A 191 8.32 -0.95 20.80
N TYR A 192 7.92 0.05 21.57
CA TYR A 192 8.82 0.85 22.40
C TYR A 192 8.33 0.86 23.86
N PRO A 193 9.22 0.70 24.86
CA PRO A 193 10.70 0.64 24.77
C PRO A 193 11.27 -0.73 24.37
N LYS A 194 10.42 -1.75 24.20
CA LYS A 194 10.88 -3.12 23.97
C LYS A 194 10.24 -3.72 22.72
N SER A 195 11.06 -3.94 21.71
CA SER A 195 10.73 -4.80 20.57
C SER A 195 11.21 -6.23 20.83
N GLU A 196 10.45 -7.24 20.40
CA GLU A 196 10.82 -8.64 20.61
C GLU A 196 10.20 -9.60 19.59
N MET A 197 10.82 -10.76 19.42
CA MET A 197 10.21 -11.86 18.68
C MET A 197 8.97 -12.36 19.42
N ARG A 198 7.89 -12.57 18.67
CA ARG A 198 6.64 -13.18 19.14
C ARG A 198 6.29 -14.36 18.25
N ASP A 199 5.65 -15.33 18.86
CA ASP A 199 4.92 -16.38 18.17
C ASP A 199 3.44 -15.97 18.17
N ASN A 200 2.64 -16.40 17.18
CA ASN A 200 1.21 -16.07 17.03
C ASN A 200 0.91 -14.74 16.32
N TYR A 201 1.50 -14.52 15.14
CA TYR A 201 1.23 -13.37 14.26
C TYR A 201 -0.27 -13.08 14.12
N GLN A 202 -0.64 -11.83 14.40
CA GLN A 202 -2.03 -11.36 14.38
C GLN A 202 -2.97 -12.25 15.21
N ASN A 203 -2.50 -12.64 16.39
CA ASN A 203 -3.19 -13.51 17.35
C ASN A 203 -3.61 -14.87 16.76
N GLY A 204 -2.94 -15.33 15.70
CA GLY A 204 -3.21 -16.63 15.06
C GLY A 204 -4.40 -16.61 14.10
N ARG A 205 -5.02 -15.44 13.87
CA ARG A 205 -6.18 -15.32 12.97
C ARG A 205 -5.87 -15.73 11.53
N MET A 206 -4.60 -15.71 11.13
CA MET A 206 -4.17 -16.11 9.78
C MET A 206 -4.47 -17.58 9.44
N ASP A 207 -4.61 -18.46 10.44
CA ASP A 207 -4.84 -19.89 10.22
C ASP A 207 -6.18 -20.17 9.51
N VAL A 208 -7.22 -19.34 9.72
CA VAL A 208 -8.49 -19.47 8.99
C VAL A 208 -8.31 -19.18 7.50
N TYR A 209 -7.47 -18.20 7.17
CA TYR A 209 -7.20 -17.78 5.81
C TYR A 209 -6.26 -18.74 5.08
N GLU A 210 -5.35 -19.42 5.77
CA GLU A 210 -4.54 -20.47 5.13
C GLU A 210 -5.41 -21.57 4.52
N GLN A 211 -6.51 -21.92 5.19
CA GLN A 211 -7.43 -22.95 4.70
C GLN A 211 -8.27 -22.42 3.53
N ILE A 212 -8.79 -21.19 3.65
CA ILE A 212 -9.54 -20.52 2.58
C ILE A 212 -8.67 -20.35 1.32
N ASN A 213 -7.40 -19.98 1.49
CA ASN A 213 -6.49 -19.72 0.37
C ASN A 213 -6.10 -20.97 -0.41
N ARG A 214 -6.22 -22.17 0.16
CA ARG A 214 -6.06 -23.42 -0.61
C ARG A 214 -7.13 -23.59 -1.70
N GLN A 215 -8.23 -22.87 -1.59
CA GLN A 215 -9.40 -22.93 -2.48
C GLN A 215 -9.71 -21.56 -3.11
N SER A 216 -8.82 -20.56 -2.97
CA SER A 216 -9.04 -19.18 -3.42
C SER A 216 -8.09 -18.78 -4.54
N ASN A 217 -8.57 -17.96 -5.46
CA ASN A 217 -7.76 -17.38 -6.54
C ASN A 217 -6.99 -16.12 -6.09
N LYS A 218 -7.28 -15.58 -4.91
CA LYS A 218 -6.79 -14.27 -4.42
C LYS A 218 -5.28 -14.21 -4.14
N TYR A 219 -4.63 -15.34 -3.84
CA TYR A 219 -3.23 -15.39 -3.37
C TYR A 219 -2.42 -16.55 -3.96
N GLN A 220 -2.58 -16.80 -5.27
CA GLN A 220 -1.75 -17.75 -6.02
C GLN A 220 -0.31 -17.20 -6.07
N GLU A 221 0.57 -17.77 -5.23
CA GLU A 221 2.03 -17.55 -5.20
C GLU A 221 2.49 -16.13 -5.58
N ILE A 222 2.44 -15.18 -4.64
CA ILE A 222 3.06 -13.85 -4.79
C ILE A 222 4.57 -14.06 -4.84
N VAL A 223 5.20 -14.19 -6.01
CA VAL A 223 6.65 -14.38 -6.13
C VAL A 223 7.32 -13.01 -6.33
N PRO A 224 8.02 -12.45 -5.33
CA PRO A 224 8.69 -11.16 -5.51
C PRO A 224 10.03 -11.27 -6.27
N SER A 225 10.48 -12.47 -6.62
CA SER A 225 11.75 -12.72 -7.34
C SER A 225 11.60 -13.16 -8.79
N LYS A 226 10.36 -13.36 -9.27
CA LYS A 226 9.99 -13.56 -10.67
C LYS A 226 8.63 -12.91 -10.84
N ASN A 227 8.48 -12.03 -11.82
CA ASN A 227 7.18 -11.49 -12.20
C ASN A 227 6.18 -12.66 -12.29
N ASN A 228 5.22 -12.73 -11.37
CA ASN A 228 4.20 -13.78 -11.29
C ASN A 228 2.97 -13.44 -12.13
N PHE A 229 2.97 -12.27 -12.77
CA PHE A 229 2.03 -11.94 -13.81
C PHE A 229 2.43 -12.69 -15.07
N GLU A 230 1.44 -13.31 -15.74
CA GLU A 230 1.66 -14.10 -16.97
C GLU A 230 2.31 -13.25 -18.09
N SER A 231 2.26 -11.93 -17.95
CA SER A 231 2.99 -10.97 -18.77
C SER A 231 3.26 -9.68 -17.99
N ASP A 232 4.24 -8.92 -18.44
CA ASP A 232 4.50 -7.56 -17.95
C ASP A 232 3.27 -6.64 -18.10
N THR A 233 2.37 -6.93 -19.04
CA THR A 233 1.12 -6.18 -19.22
C THR A 233 0.14 -6.36 -18.06
N ILE A 234 -0.04 -7.59 -17.57
CA ILE A 234 -0.90 -7.88 -16.42
C ILE A 234 -0.31 -7.27 -15.13
N CYS A 235 1.03 -7.23 -15.05
CA CYS A 235 1.72 -6.51 -13.98
C CYS A 235 1.38 -5.03 -14.01
N ASP A 236 1.52 -4.37 -15.15
CA ASP A 236 1.26 -2.93 -15.30
C ASP A 236 -0.20 -2.56 -14.99
N ASP A 237 -1.16 -3.39 -15.42
CA ASP A 237 -2.59 -3.16 -15.19
C ASP A 237 -3.00 -3.30 -13.71
N LEU A 238 -2.40 -4.27 -12.99
CA LEU A 238 -2.67 -4.51 -11.56
C LEU A 238 -1.81 -3.65 -10.63
N CYS A 239 -0.64 -3.20 -11.10
CA CYS A 239 0.26 -2.28 -10.41
C CYS A 239 0.01 -0.81 -10.78
N LEU A 240 -1.08 -0.50 -11.50
CA LEU A 240 -1.42 0.87 -11.88
C LEU A 240 -1.25 1.81 -10.67
N PRO A 241 -0.35 2.81 -10.76
CA PRO A 241 0.06 3.55 -9.58
C PRO A 241 -1.11 4.32 -8.96
N THR A 242 -0.94 4.55 -7.66
CA THR A 242 -1.48 5.67 -6.86
C THR A 242 -1.27 7.07 -7.47
N SER A 243 -0.91 7.19 -8.77
CA SER A 243 -1.06 8.41 -9.59
C SER A 243 -2.49 8.96 -9.62
N ILE A 244 -3.46 8.23 -9.07
CA ILE A 244 -4.85 8.65 -8.92
C ILE A 244 -5.05 9.57 -7.68
N VAL A 245 -4.05 9.70 -6.80
CA VAL A 245 -4.20 10.44 -5.51
C VAL A 245 -3.74 11.91 -5.60
N GLY A 246 -3.28 12.39 -6.76
CA GLY A 246 -2.83 13.79 -6.92
C GLY A 246 -2.71 14.26 -8.37
N CYS A 247 -2.41 15.54 -8.57
CA CYS A 247 -2.18 16.07 -9.92
C CYS A 247 -0.91 15.48 -10.57
N PRO A 248 -0.83 15.43 -11.92
CA PRO A 248 0.28 14.80 -12.62
C PRO A 248 1.63 15.37 -12.18
N VAL A 249 2.68 14.54 -12.23
CA VAL A 249 4.06 14.91 -11.84
C VAL A 249 4.20 15.58 -10.47
N LYS A 250 3.27 15.28 -9.55
CA LYS A 250 3.15 15.92 -8.22
C LYS A 250 3.00 17.45 -8.29
N SER A 251 2.37 17.98 -9.34
CA SER A 251 2.05 19.40 -9.38
C SER A 251 1.02 19.75 -8.30
N ASN A 252 0.99 21.00 -7.87
CA ASN A 252 0.00 21.45 -6.88
C ASN A 252 -1.42 21.37 -7.45
N THR A 253 -2.38 21.02 -6.61
CA THR A 253 -3.81 21.20 -6.87
C THR A 253 -4.15 22.68 -6.96
N LEU A 254 -5.17 23.00 -7.75
CA LEU A 254 -5.69 24.35 -7.84
C LEU A 254 -6.87 24.52 -6.87
N PRO A 255 -6.77 25.42 -5.89
CA PRO A 255 -7.91 25.76 -5.04
C PRO A 255 -8.90 26.65 -5.80
N ASN A 256 -10.19 26.42 -5.56
CA ASN A 256 -11.28 27.30 -5.91
C ASN A 256 -11.24 28.57 -5.02
N ASP A 257 -12.08 29.57 -5.34
CA ASP A 257 -12.18 30.81 -4.57
C ASP A 257 -12.57 30.57 -3.09
N ASP A 258 -13.26 29.47 -2.80
CA ASP A 258 -13.63 29.03 -1.45
C ASP A 258 -12.54 28.20 -0.74
N GLY A 259 -11.38 28.02 -1.38
CA GLY A 259 -10.26 27.23 -0.87
C GLY A 259 -10.38 25.72 -1.10
N SER A 260 -11.50 25.21 -1.66
CA SER A 260 -11.67 23.80 -1.96
C SER A 260 -10.86 23.38 -3.20
N VAL A 261 -10.34 22.15 -3.25
CA VAL A 261 -9.51 21.65 -4.38
C VAL A 261 -10.25 20.72 -5.33
N THR A 262 -11.56 20.56 -5.12
CA THR A 262 -12.43 19.72 -5.96
C THR A 262 -12.91 20.50 -7.17
N CYS A 263 -12.81 19.94 -8.38
CA CYS A 263 -13.51 20.52 -9.53
C CYS A 263 -15.03 20.42 -9.33
N SER A 264 -15.71 21.56 -9.38
CA SER A 264 -17.19 21.64 -9.48
C SER A 264 -17.63 21.41 -10.93
N ASP A 265 -18.86 20.97 -11.18
CA ASP A 265 -19.38 20.72 -12.54
C ASP A 265 -19.44 22.00 -13.42
N ASP A 266 -19.23 23.18 -12.84
CA ASP A 266 -19.14 24.48 -13.53
C ASP A 266 -17.78 24.71 -14.24
N VAL A 267 -17.00 23.65 -14.51
CA VAL A 267 -15.63 23.64 -15.09
C VAL A 267 -15.51 24.44 -16.40
N ASN A 268 -16.62 24.74 -17.09
CA ASN A 268 -16.60 25.57 -18.30
C ASN A 268 -16.34 27.07 -18.03
N ARG A 269 -16.31 27.54 -16.78
CA ARG A 269 -16.08 28.96 -16.45
C ARG A 269 -14.63 29.36 -16.21
N LEU A 270 -13.70 28.41 -16.05
CA LEU A 270 -12.29 28.71 -15.79
C LEU A 270 -11.42 28.25 -16.97
N GLN A 271 -10.94 29.22 -17.76
CA GLN A 271 -9.94 28.97 -18.79
C GLN A 271 -8.64 28.52 -18.08
N ASP A 272 -8.21 27.26 -18.28
CA ASP A 272 -6.92 26.63 -17.84
C ASP A 272 -6.99 25.50 -16.79
N HIS A 273 -8.15 24.87 -16.54
CA HIS A 273 -8.25 23.76 -15.56
C HIS A 273 -8.89 22.50 -16.15
N ARG A 274 -8.48 21.31 -15.66
CA ARG A 274 -9.17 20.05 -15.95
C ARG A 274 -9.31 19.18 -14.71
N MET A 275 -10.40 18.41 -14.70
CA MET A 275 -10.73 17.41 -13.69
C MET A 275 -9.98 16.10 -13.93
N LEU A 276 -9.36 15.55 -12.89
CA LEU A 276 -8.88 14.16 -12.90
C LEU A 276 -9.99 13.16 -12.51
N PRO A 277 -10.08 12.00 -13.17
CA PRO A 277 -10.98 10.92 -12.76
C PRO A 277 -10.65 10.41 -11.35
N LYS A 278 -11.66 9.92 -10.64
CA LYS A 278 -11.50 9.33 -9.31
C LYS A 278 -11.33 7.83 -9.38
N ALA A 279 -10.44 7.30 -8.54
CA ALA A 279 -10.69 6.02 -7.91
C ALA A 279 -11.74 6.28 -6.80
N SER A 280 -12.91 5.65 -6.89
CA SER A 280 -13.87 5.52 -5.76
C SER A 280 -14.80 6.73 -5.46
N GLY A 281 -15.50 7.27 -6.47
CA GLY A 281 -16.86 7.84 -6.26
C GLY A 281 -17.03 9.21 -5.55
N ARG A 282 -16.00 10.05 -5.43
CA ARG A 282 -16.10 11.46 -4.94
C ARG A 282 -15.88 12.50 -6.09
N ARG A 283 -16.00 13.83 -5.86
CA ARG A 283 -15.73 14.95 -6.84
C ARG A 283 -14.25 15.20 -7.19
N GLY A 284 -13.81 15.05 -8.45
CA GLY A 284 -12.39 15.00 -8.91
C GLY A 284 -11.51 16.19 -8.48
N LEU A 285 -10.17 16.03 -8.50
CA LEU A 285 -9.23 17.12 -8.19
C LEU A 285 -9.04 18.06 -9.39
N CYS A 286 -8.87 19.36 -9.12
CA CYS A 286 -8.60 20.38 -10.12
C CYS A 286 -7.09 20.59 -10.31
N CYS A 287 -6.62 20.35 -11.54
CA CYS A 287 -5.22 20.45 -11.93
C CYS A 287 -5.05 21.42 -13.10
N ARG A 288 -3.88 22.06 -13.21
CA ARG A 288 -3.54 22.93 -14.35
C ARG A 288 -3.56 22.14 -15.65
N THR A 289 -4.34 22.60 -16.62
CA THR A 289 -4.42 21.98 -17.95
C THR A 289 -3.06 21.92 -18.62
N ALA A 290 -2.27 23.01 -18.54
CA ALA A 290 -0.92 23.06 -19.11
C ALA A 290 0.03 21.96 -18.58
N VAL A 291 -0.10 21.53 -17.32
CA VAL A 291 0.74 20.45 -16.77
C VAL A 291 0.33 19.11 -17.36
N ARG A 292 -0.97 18.83 -17.39
CA ARG A 292 -1.45 17.57 -17.97
C ARG A 292 -1.17 17.49 -19.46
N ASP A 293 -1.39 18.57 -20.21
CA ASP A 293 -1.15 18.58 -21.66
C ASP A 293 0.33 18.31 -21.99
N ARG A 294 1.25 18.79 -21.16
CA ARG A 294 2.69 18.46 -21.27
C ARG A 294 3.00 17.00 -20.94
N VAL A 295 2.30 16.42 -19.97
CA VAL A 295 2.41 14.98 -19.66
C VAL A 295 1.85 14.14 -20.80
N GLU A 296 0.66 14.48 -21.33
CA GLU A 296 0.07 13.83 -22.50
C GLU A 296 0.97 13.95 -23.75
N ALA A 297 1.63 15.09 -23.94
CA ALA A 297 2.61 15.29 -25.01
C ALA A 297 3.85 14.39 -24.85
N ASP A 298 4.30 14.13 -23.62
CA ASP A 298 5.40 13.20 -23.37
C ASP A 298 5.00 11.74 -23.60
N TYR A 299 3.73 11.39 -23.38
CA TYR A 299 3.17 10.06 -23.70
C TYR A 299 2.86 9.87 -25.18
N ASN A 300 2.72 10.96 -25.95
CA ASN A 300 2.49 10.97 -27.39
C ASN A 300 3.57 11.79 -28.14
N PRO A 301 4.86 11.46 -27.98
CA PRO A 301 5.92 12.24 -28.60
C PRO A 301 6.02 11.96 -30.10
N THR A 302 6.73 12.84 -30.81
CA THR A 302 7.07 12.66 -32.22
C THR A 302 8.58 12.67 -32.41
N CYS A 303 9.07 11.86 -33.35
CA CYS A 303 10.46 11.85 -33.77
C CYS A 303 10.62 12.61 -35.08
N ALA A 304 11.74 13.33 -35.23
CA ALA A 304 12.05 14.05 -36.47
C ALA A 304 12.40 13.07 -37.61
N ALA A 305 12.21 13.53 -38.85
CA ALA A 305 12.69 12.86 -40.08
C ALA A 305 12.17 11.43 -40.32
N ALA A 306 10.86 11.20 -40.11
CA ALA A 306 10.18 9.91 -40.35
C ALA A 306 10.70 8.72 -39.51
N ARG A 307 11.49 8.99 -38.45
CA ARG A 307 11.95 7.96 -37.51
C ARG A 307 10.79 7.51 -36.63
N SER A 308 10.77 6.23 -36.26
CA SER A 308 9.79 5.68 -35.33
C SER A 308 10.15 6.03 -33.89
N VAL A 309 9.13 6.42 -33.12
CA VAL A 309 9.18 6.41 -31.66
C VAL A 309 9.34 4.96 -31.22
N VAL A 310 10.31 4.68 -30.37
CA VAL A 310 10.48 3.33 -29.81
C VAL A 310 9.31 3.04 -28.90
N LYS A 311 8.67 1.91 -29.14
CA LYS A 311 7.54 1.42 -28.37
C LYS A 311 7.92 0.12 -27.70
N ILE A 312 7.32 -0.12 -26.55
CA ILE A 312 7.41 -1.39 -25.82
C ILE A 312 6.28 -2.28 -26.34
N ASP A 313 6.56 -3.57 -26.53
CA ASP A 313 5.58 -4.55 -26.98
C ASP A 313 4.58 -4.86 -25.85
N THR A 314 3.57 -3.99 -25.73
CA THR A 314 2.45 -4.07 -24.80
C THR A 314 1.14 -4.02 -25.58
N ILE A 315 0.01 -4.41 -24.96
CA ILE A 315 -1.33 -4.37 -25.60
C ILE A 315 -1.67 -3.02 -26.25
N ASN A 316 -1.13 -1.92 -25.70
CA ASN A 316 -1.38 -0.56 -26.19
C ASN A 316 -0.25 0.00 -27.05
N ASN A 317 0.81 -0.77 -27.35
CA ASN A 317 1.99 -0.30 -28.07
C ASN A 317 2.55 1.00 -27.45
N ALA A 318 2.75 0.96 -26.13
CA ALA A 318 3.11 2.12 -25.34
C ALA A 318 4.50 2.66 -25.70
N VAL A 319 4.69 3.97 -25.57
CA VAL A 319 5.97 4.63 -25.83
C VAL A 319 6.97 4.26 -24.75
N LEU A 320 8.21 3.94 -25.13
CA LEU A 320 9.30 3.72 -24.19
C LEU A 320 9.72 5.07 -23.57
N ILE A 321 9.45 5.24 -22.28
CA ILE A 321 9.67 6.48 -21.53
C ILE A 321 10.62 6.25 -20.36
N GLY A 322 11.52 7.21 -20.13
CA GLY A 322 12.41 7.26 -18.97
C GLY A 322 12.42 8.63 -18.31
N LYS A 323 12.92 8.72 -17.08
CA LYS A 323 12.95 9.99 -16.32
C LYS A 323 13.84 11.04 -16.99
N ASN A 324 15.00 10.62 -17.48
CA ASN A 324 15.97 11.46 -18.18
C ASN A 324 16.88 10.62 -19.09
N CYS A 325 17.54 11.26 -20.05
CA CYS A 325 18.48 10.57 -20.93
C CYS A 325 19.74 10.04 -20.23
N THR A 326 20.11 10.58 -19.06
CA THR A 326 21.23 10.06 -18.27
C THR A 326 20.95 8.67 -17.68
N SER A 327 19.69 8.21 -17.71
CA SER A 327 19.31 6.87 -17.26
C SER A 327 19.67 5.76 -18.27
N ASN A 328 20.17 6.11 -19.47
CA ASN A 328 20.61 5.15 -20.50
C ASN A 328 19.60 4.03 -20.81
N PHE A 329 18.30 4.36 -20.82
CA PHE A 329 17.20 3.40 -20.98
C PHE A 329 16.83 3.10 -22.44
N CYS A 330 17.36 3.86 -23.40
CA CYS A 330 17.08 3.60 -24.81
C CYS A 330 17.88 2.39 -25.31
N PRO A 331 17.29 1.56 -26.19
CA PRO A 331 18.00 0.51 -26.90
C PRO A 331 19.23 1.02 -27.67
N THR A 332 20.16 0.12 -27.95
CA THR A 332 21.43 0.47 -28.62
C THR A 332 21.25 1.09 -30.01
N ASP A 333 20.16 0.79 -30.70
CA ASP A 333 19.74 1.32 -32.00
C ASP A 333 18.84 2.56 -31.89
N ALA A 334 18.71 3.17 -30.71
CA ALA A 334 17.88 4.35 -30.48
C ALA A 334 18.63 5.47 -29.75
N ASN A 335 18.24 6.72 -30.04
CA ASN A 335 18.71 7.92 -29.38
C ASN A 335 17.66 8.46 -28.42
N CYS A 336 18.09 8.81 -27.21
CA CYS A 336 17.22 9.47 -26.24
C CYS A 336 16.93 10.93 -26.62
N LYS A 337 15.69 11.36 -26.41
CA LYS A 337 15.21 12.73 -26.54
C LYS A 337 14.51 13.17 -25.26
N LYS A 338 14.80 14.39 -24.82
CA LYS A 338 14.16 14.99 -23.65
C LYS A 338 12.82 15.60 -24.05
N GLY A 339 11.74 15.17 -23.41
CA GLY A 339 10.43 15.80 -23.45
C GLY A 339 10.26 16.85 -22.35
N ASN A 340 9.02 17.17 -21.99
CA ASN A 340 8.68 18.18 -20.98
C ASN A 340 9.12 17.76 -19.57
N TYR A 341 8.68 16.57 -19.15
CA TYR A 341 8.96 15.97 -17.85
C TYR A 341 9.77 14.70 -18.02
N PHE A 342 9.39 13.85 -18.97
CA PHE A 342 10.02 12.58 -19.24
C PHE A 342 10.92 12.66 -20.48
N SER A 343 11.59 11.55 -20.80
CA SER A 343 12.39 11.38 -22.01
C SER A 343 11.90 10.15 -22.76
N PHE A 344 12.04 10.14 -24.07
CA PHE A 344 11.61 9.07 -24.95
C PHE A 344 12.72 8.71 -25.94
N CYS A 345 12.57 7.59 -26.63
CA CYS A 345 13.57 7.10 -27.57
C CYS A 345 13.08 7.21 -29.02
N CYS A 346 13.96 7.67 -29.91
CA CYS A 346 13.76 7.66 -31.35
C CYS A 346 14.78 6.72 -32.00
N GLY A 347 14.38 5.96 -33.02
CA GLY A 347 15.33 5.14 -33.80
C GLY A 347 16.54 5.95 -34.30
N LYS A 348 17.72 5.34 -34.35
CA LYS A 348 18.93 5.88 -34.99
C LYS A 348 18.82 5.80 -36.52
N ASP A 349 19.69 6.55 -37.20
CA ASP A 349 19.92 6.38 -38.64
C ASP A 349 20.71 5.09 -38.92
#